data_AF-A0A9P6ZUA6-F1
#
_entry.id   AF-A0A9P6ZUA6-F1
#
_cell.length_a   1.000
_cell.length_b   1.000
_cell.length_c   1.000
_cell.angle_alpha   90.00
_cell.angle_beta   90.00
_cell.angle_gamma   90.00
#
_symmetry.space_group_name_H-M   'P 1'
#
loop_
_entity.id
_entity.type
_entity.pdbx_description
1 polymer ?
#
loop_
_entity_poly.entity_id
_entity_poly.type
_entity_poly.pdbx_seq_one_letter_code
_entity_poly.pdbx_strand_id
1 'polypeptide(L)'
;MPSMCSSSQQRSRPRAKEIEVIVLSSDDEDAPSGKIRPSKRKLSVISLSSDEEPMVPKAPRKDGSSRQRENSKLKQMNEQLERQVASQRIQLDNSKKRLEEQSQELGAQSLEINARRKEIQIQQEKIAALEAKESSIDATKLDDMLSCDICAHLMYSPYLLSDCGHCYCEGCLKGWFNETLTKHIRAHPEYNMNRKPVPRDFPQILNTIGLYVSHPIRMQLQAMYNNSRQQQPEYTCPGCRKEVTGKPVVNFAVKDMVSIVGNVLGRPDTRRESSNIRGQQAGPFDGFFLQ
;
A
#
# COMPACT_ATOMS: atom_id res chain seq x y z
N MET A 1 -42.17 -14.60 -40.43
CA MET A 1 -41.35 -15.83 -40.47
C MET A 1 -39.96 -15.50 -39.97
N PRO A 2 -39.39 -16.32 -39.07
CA PRO A 2 -38.14 -16.01 -38.36
C PRO A 2 -36.93 -16.43 -39.19
N SER A 3 -35.81 -15.72 -39.07
CA SER A 3 -34.51 -16.28 -39.41
C SER A 3 -33.51 -15.88 -38.34
N MET A 4 -33.07 -16.91 -37.62
CA MET A 4 -32.02 -16.86 -36.62
C MET A 4 -30.67 -16.76 -37.32
N CYS A 5 -29.74 -15.98 -36.77
CA CYS A 5 -28.33 -16.27 -36.97
C CYS A 5 -27.57 -16.06 -35.66
N SER A 6 -27.27 -17.20 -35.04
CA SER A 6 -26.39 -17.36 -33.90
C SER A 6 -24.95 -17.09 -34.33
N SER A 7 -24.19 -16.35 -33.52
CA SER A 7 -22.74 -16.34 -33.63
C SER A 7 -22.09 -16.32 -32.25
N SER A 8 -21.46 -17.45 -32.00
CA SER A 8 -20.63 -17.95 -30.92
C SER A 8 -19.87 -16.92 -30.08
N GLN A 9 -20.08 -17.05 -28.77
CA GLN A 9 -19.22 -16.56 -27.71
C GLN A 9 -17.94 -17.41 -27.64
N GLN A 10 -16.78 -16.77 -27.68
CA GLN A 10 -15.57 -17.26 -27.01
C GLN A 10 -14.94 -16.10 -26.27
N ARG A 11 -15.25 -16.00 -24.96
CA ARG A 11 -14.53 -15.13 -24.02
C ARG A 11 -13.57 -16.01 -23.22
N SER A 12 -12.29 -15.79 -23.46
CA SER A 12 -11.17 -16.28 -22.67
C SER A 12 -11.29 -15.77 -21.23
N ARG A 13 -11.27 -16.70 -20.27
CA ARG A 13 -11.24 -16.41 -18.83
C ARG A 13 -9.81 -15.98 -18.43
N PRO A 14 -9.62 -14.85 -17.71
CA PRO A 14 -8.34 -14.57 -17.10
C PRO A 14 -8.16 -15.43 -15.85
N ARG A 15 -6.95 -15.96 -15.72
CA ARG A 15 -6.47 -16.89 -14.71
C ARG A 15 -6.39 -16.17 -13.36
N ALA A 16 -7.21 -16.59 -12.40
CA ALA A 16 -7.12 -16.13 -11.01
C ALA A 16 -5.75 -16.55 -10.44
N LYS A 17 -4.99 -15.59 -9.91
CA LYS A 17 -3.82 -15.89 -9.07
C LYS A 17 -4.34 -16.18 -7.68
N GLU A 18 -4.29 -17.46 -7.29
CA GLU A 18 -4.47 -17.89 -5.91
C GLU A 18 -3.40 -17.22 -5.05
N ILE A 19 -3.84 -16.44 -4.07
CA ILE A 19 -3.01 -15.93 -3.00
C ILE A 19 -2.98 -17.04 -1.95
N GLU A 20 -1.83 -17.69 -1.80
CA GLU A 20 -1.55 -18.62 -0.71
C GLU A 20 -1.49 -17.80 0.60
N VAL A 21 -2.58 -17.85 1.37
CA VAL A 21 -2.64 -17.28 2.72
C VAL A 21 -2.06 -18.31 3.69
N ILE A 22 -0.84 -18.08 4.15
CA ILE A 22 -0.25 -18.84 5.26
C ILE A 22 -0.92 -18.35 6.54
N VAL A 23 -1.93 -19.09 7.01
CA VAL A 23 -2.56 -18.87 8.31
C VAL A 23 -1.65 -19.47 9.38
N LEU A 24 -0.88 -18.63 10.05
CA LEU A 24 -0.20 -18.99 11.31
C LEU A 24 -1.19 -18.75 12.44
N SER A 25 -1.96 -19.78 12.80
CA SER A 25 -2.72 -19.80 14.05
C SER A 25 -1.75 -19.93 15.22
N SER A 26 -1.45 -18.81 15.87
CA SER A 26 -0.82 -18.76 17.19
C SER A 26 -1.93 -18.85 18.23
N ASP A 27 -2.17 -20.05 18.72
CA ASP A 27 -3.09 -20.33 19.81
C ASP A 27 -2.23 -20.50 21.08
N ASP A 28 -2.05 -19.39 21.79
CA ASP A 28 -1.68 -19.35 23.20
C ASP A 28 -3.00 -19.23 23.97
N GLU A 29 -3.27 -20.15 24.90
CA GLU A 29 -3.59 -19.83 26.30
C GLU A 29 -3.75 -21.12 27.13
N ASP A 30 -3.03 -21.11 28.24
CA ASP A 30 -3.38 -21.56 29.58
C ASP A 30 -3.40 -23.03 30.06
N ALA A 31 -2.72 -23.17 31.20
CA ALA A 31 -2.42 -24.36 31.99
C ALA A 31 -3.67 -25.01 32.63
N PRO A 32 -3.50 -26.22 33.23
CA PRO A 32 -3.38 -26.19 34.69
C PRO A 32 -2.34 -27.14 35.28
N SER A 33 -1.92 -26.79 36.49
CA SER A 33 -1.04 -27.52 37.38
C SER A 33 -1.41 -29.01 37.53
N GLY A 34 -0.42 -29.88 37.40
CA GLY A 34 -0.50 -31.29 37.79
C GLY A 34 0.77 -31.71 38.53
N LYS A 35 0.70 -31.73 39.86
CA LYS A 35 1.65 -32.46 40.73
C LYS A 35 1.79 -33.88 40.18
N ILE A 36 3.00 -34.49 40.19
CA ILE A 36 3.28 -35.89 40.61
C ILE A 36 4.73 -36.33 40.25
N ARG A 37 5.47 -36.57 41.34
CA ARG A 37 6.49 -37.60 41.62
C ARG A 37 7.88 -37.62 40.92
N PRO A 38 8.96 -37.77 41.72
CA PRO A 38 10.31 -38.05 41.22
C PRO A 38 10.45 -39.54 40.90
N SER A 39 10.70 -39.86 39.62
CA SER A 39 11.04 -41.22 39.21
C SER A 39 12.55 -41.46 39.38
N LYS A 40 12.90 -42.10 40.50
CA LYS A 40 14.21 -42.70 40.75
C LYS A 40 14.61 -43.61 39.59
N ARG A 41 15.62 -43.23 38.80
CA ARG A 41 16.35 -44.18 37.96
C ARG A 41 17.54 -44.73 38.74
N LYS A 42 17.47 -46.05 38.92
CA LYS A 42 18.35 -46.90 39.71
C LYS A 42 19.75 -46.90 39.12
N LEU A 43 20.73 -46.53 39.92
CA LEU A 43 22.10 -47.01 39.80
C LEU A 43 22.08 -48.50 40.16
N SER A 44 22.28 -49.38 39.18
CA SER A 44 22.59 -50.78 39.42
C SER A 44 24.05 -50.90 39.84
N VAL A 45 24.27 -50.81 41.15
CA VAL A 45 25.45 -51.36 41.82
C VAL A 45 25.38 -52.87 41.61
N ILE A 46 26.25 -53.41 40.75
CA ILE A 46 26.48 -54.85 40.65
C ILE A 46 27.57 -55.18 41.65
N SER A 47 27.14 -55.60 42.85
CA SER A 47 27.95 -56.40 43.76
C SER A 47 27.98 -57.84 43.23
N LEU A 48 29.16 -58.32 42.83
CA LEU A 48 29.43 -59.75 42.66
C LEU A 48 30.52 -60.14 43.65
N SER A 49 30.05 -60.62 44.80
CA SER A 49 30.75 -61.57 45.66
C SER A 49 30.09 -62.93 45.41
N SER A 50 30.86 -63.94 45.01
CA SER A 50 31.00 -65.22 45.71
C SER A 50 31.73 -66.25 44.85
N ASP A 51 32.56 -67.04 45.53
CA ASP A 51 33.26 -68.28 45.16
C ASP A 51 32.77 -69.06 43.94
N GLU A 52 33.74 -69.53 43.14
CA GLU A 52 33.96 -70.95 42.81
C GLU A 52 35.40 -71.11 42.27
N GLU A 53 36.17 -72.01 42.87
CA GLU A 53 37.53 -72.37 42.44
C GLU A 53 37.53 -73.02 41.04
N PRO A 54 38.38 -72.56 40.10
CA PRO A 54 38.79 -73.38 38.97
C PRO A 54 40.22 -73.86 39.17
N MET A 55 40.34 -75.18 39.14
CA MET A 55 41.55 -75.98 39.26
C MET A 55 42.75 -75.42 38.50
N VAL A 56 43.90 -75.42 39.19
CA VAL A 56 45.23 -75.07 38.70
C VAL A 56 45.66 -75.99 37.55
N PRO A 57 45.89 -75.48 36.31
CA PRO A 57 46.70 -76.18 35.34
C PRO A 57 48.17 -75.83 35.59
N LYS A 58 48.97 -76.88 35.85
CA LYS A 58 50.42 -76.84 36.07
C LYS A 58 51.13 -75.90 35.10
N ALA A 59 51.86 -74.93 35.65
CA ALA A 59 52.76 -74.07 34.93
C ALA A 59 53.90 -74.89 34.26
N PRO A 60 54.08 -74.81 32.92
CA PRO A 60 55.32 -75.23 32.32
C PRO A 60 56.38 -74.16 32.63
N ARG A 61 57.45 -74.58 33.29
CA ARG A 61 58.70 -73.82 33.40
C ARG A 61 59.22 -73.52 31.99
N LYS A 62 59.14 -72.26 31.53
CA LYS A 62 59.86 -71.77 30.36
C LYS A 62 60.33 -70.32 30.53
N ASP A 63 61.65 -70.17 30.41
CA ASP A 63 62.45 -69.01 30.03
C ASP A 63 62.04 -67.61 30.50
N GLY A 64 62.86 -67.04 31.41
CA GLY A 64 62.82 -65.63 31.83
C GLY A 64 62.95 -64.61 30.69
N SER A 65 63.37 -65.04 29.49
CA SER A 65 63.40 -64.23 28.26
C SER A 65 62.00 -63.94 27.69
N SER A 66 61.03 -64.84 27.89
CA SER A 66 59.66 -64.72 27.34
C SER A 66 58.79 -63.74 28.13
N ARG A 67 58.82 -63.84 29.48
CA ARG A 67 58.11 -62.92 30.39
C ARG A 67 58.59 -61.48 30.28
N GLN A 68 59.87 -61.27 29.96
CA GLN A 68 60.44 -59.93 29.79
C GLN A 68 59.93 -59.25 28.52
N ARG A 69 59.71 -59.99 27.43
CA ARG A 69 59.06 -59.47 26.21
C ARG A 69 57.58 -59.13 26.44
N GLU A 70 56.87 -59.94 27.20
CA GLU A 70 55.45 -59.73 27.51
C GLU A 70 55.23 -58.49 28.40
N ASN A 71 56.04 -58.32 29.45
CA ASN A 71 56.04 -57.10 30.25
C ASN A 71 56.41 -55.84 29.44
N SER A 72 57.34 -55.95 28.49
CA SER A 72 57.68 -54.83 27.59
C SER A 72 56.50 -54.45 26.67
N LYS A 73 55.70 -55.42 26.22
CA LYS A 73 54.50 -55.19 25.41
C LYS A 73 53.37 -54.55 26.21
N LEU A 74 53.13 -55.01 27.43
CA LEU A 74 52.16 -54.38 28.34
C LEU A 74 52.56 -52.94 28.68
N LYS A 75 53.86 -52.68 28.89
CA LYS A 75 54.34 -51.32 29.15
C LYS A 75 54.10 -50.39 27.96
N GLN A 76 54.38 -50.84 26.73
CA GLN A 76 54.07 -50.08 25.51
C GLN A 76 52.56 -49.85 25.35
N MET A 77 51.74 -50.85 25.65
CA MET A 77 50.28 -50.74 25.57
C MET A 77 49.71 -49.77 26.61
N ASN A 78 50.24 -49.77 27.84
CA ASN A 78 49.86 -48.80 28.87
C ASN A 78 50.28 -47.38 28.48
N GLU A 79 51.50 -47.18 27.99
CA GLU A 79 51.94 -45.87 27.48
C GLU A 79 51.08 -45.39 26.29
N GLN A 80 50.53 -46.30 25.48
CA GLN A 80 49.59 -45.97 24.42
C GLN A 80 48.21 -45.62 24.96
N LEU A 81 47.69 -46.36 25.95
CA LEU A 81 46.41 -46.08 26.61
C LEU A 81 46.47 -44.73 27.34
N GLU A 82 47.54 -44.44 28.06
CA GLU A 82 47.76 -43.16 28.75
C GLU A 82 47.74 -41.99 27.76
N ARG A 83 48.38 -42.15 26.59
CA ARG A 83 48.30 -41.18 25.50
C ARG A 83 46.88 -41.00 24.97
N GLN A 84 46.12 -42.09 24.85
CA GLN A 84 44.73 -42.05 24.38
C GLN A 84 43.78 -41.41 25.41
N VAL A 85 43.95 -41.69 26.69
CA VAL A 85 43.19 -41.04 27.78
C VAL A 85 43.54 -39.55 27.86
N ALA A 86 44.82 -39.20 27.73
CA ALA A 86 45.26 -37.81 27.70
C ALA A 86 44.65 -37.04 26.51
N SER A 87 44.65 -37.64 25.31
CA SER A 87 44.05 -37.01 24.13
C SER A 87 42.53 -36.87 24.23
N GLN A 88 41.82 -37.88 24.75
CA GLN A 88 40.39 -37.80 25.02
C GLN A 88 40.05 -36.74 26.08
N ARG A 89 40.88 -36.61 27.11
CA ARG A 89 40.67 -35.59 28.15
C ARG A 89 40.81 -34.18 27.60
N ILE A 90 41.80 -33.95 26.74
CA ILE A 90 41.97 -32.68 26.02
C ILE A 90 40.77 -32.42 25.09
N GLN A 91 40.29 -33.44 24.38
CA GLN A 91 39.11 -33.30 23.53
C GLN A 91 37.86 -32.91 24.32
N LEU A 92 37.59 -33.57 25.46
CA LEU A 92 36.45 -33.25 26.31
C LEU A 92 36.55 -31.85 26.90
N ASP A 93 37.74 -31.42 27.31
CA ASP A 93 37.97 -30.06 27.82
C ASP A 93 37.70 -29.00 26.74
N ASN A 94 38.19 -29.24 25.51
CA ASN A 94 37.91 -28.38 24.36
C ASN A 94 36.41 -28.35 24.01
N SER A 95 35.74 -29.49 24.02
CA SER A 95 34.28 -29.57 23.76
C SER A 95 33.47 -28.86 24.84
N LYS A 96 33.86 -29.01 26.11
CA LYS A 96 33.21 -28.32 27.23
C LYS A 96 33.37 -26.81 27.12
N LYS A 97 34.59 -26.33 26.84
CA LYS A 97 34.87 -24.91 26.64
C LYS A 97 34.02 -24.33 25.50
N ARG A 98 33.91 -25.06 24.37
CA ARG A 98 33.08 -24.64 23.23
C ARG A 98 31.59 -24.55 23.57
N LEU A 99 31.08 -25.50 24.37
CA LEU A 99 29.69 -25.48 24.83
C LEU A 99 29.42 -24.32 25.79
N GLU A 100 30.38 -23.99 26.67
CA GLU A 100 30.27 -22.83 27.56
C GLU A 100 30.25 -21.52 26.77
N GLU A 101 31.12 -21.37 25.76
CA GLU A 101 31.14 -20.23 24.85
C GLU A 101 29.79 -20.09 24.10
N GLN A 102 29.26 -21.18 23.53
CA GLN A 102 27.94 -21.17 22.87
C GLN A 102 26.80 -20.85 23.85
N SER A 103 26.85 -21.36 25.08
CA SER A 103 25.85 -21.07 26.09
C SER A 103 25.86 -19.59 26.49
N GLN A 104 27.04 -18.97 26.56
CA GLN A 104 27.18 -17.54 26.83
C GLN A 104 26.67 -16.71 25.66
N GLU A 105 26.99 -17.09 24.42
CA GLU A 105 26.52 -16.41 23.21
C GLU A 105 25.00 -16.46 23.07
N LEU A 106 24.39 -17.63 23.27
CA LEU A 106 22.92 -17.78 23.27
C LEU A 106 22.27 -16.96 24.40
N GLY A 107 22.91 -16.87 25.57
CA GLY A 107 22.45 -16.01 26.66
C GLY A 107 22.45 -14.53 26.27
N ALA A 108 23.54 -14.05 25.63
CA ALA A 108 23.63 -12.69 25.14
C ALA A 108 22.58 -12.40 24.05
N GLN A 109 22.39 -13.32 23.10
CA GLN A 109 21.35 -13.18 22.06
C GLN A 109 19.93 -13.16 22.64
N SER A 110 19.65 -13.98 23.66
CA SER A 110 18.34 -13.99 24.32
C SER A 110 18.02 -12.65 24.98
N LEU A 111 19.01 -12.03 25.64
CA LEU A 111 18.87 -10.70 26.23
C LEU A 111 18.61 -9.63 25.15
N GLU A 112 19.33 -9.69 24.02
CA GLU A 112 19.12 -8.76 22.91
C GLU A 112 17.72 -8.91 22.28
N ILE A 113 17.27 -10.15 22.05
CA ILE A 113 15.93 -10.43 21.53
C ILE A 113 14.87 -9.88 22.48
N ASN A 114 15.05 -10.07 23.78
CA ASN A 114 14.11 -9.55 24.79
C ASN A 114 14.10 -8.02 24.83
N ALA A 115 15.25 -7.36 24.65
CA ALA A 115 15.31 -5.90 24.54
C ALA A 115 14.56 -5.41 23.30
N ARG A 116 14.80 -6.01 22.13
CA ARG A 116 14.10 -5.66 20.88
C ARG A 116 12.59 -5.90 20.96
N ARG A 117 12.15 -6.99 21.60
CA ARG A 117 10.72 -7.27 21.82
C ARG A 117 10.05 -6.18 22.64
N LYS A 118 10.68 -5.73 23.73
CA LYS A 118 10.17 -4.60 24.53
C LYS A 118 10.06 -3.32 23.72
N GLU A 119 11.04 -3.05 22.85
CA GLU A 119 11.02 -1.87 22.00
C GLU A 119 9.91 -1.92 20.94
N ILE A 120 9.68 -3.08 20.31
CA ILE A 120 8.54 -3.31 19.40
C ILE A 120 7.21 -3.11 20.14
N GLN A 121 7.09 -3.61 21.37
CA GLN A 121 5.86 -3.46 22.16
C GLN A 121 5.56 -1.99 22.47
N ILE A 122 6.58 -1.21 22.87
CA ILE A 122 6.45 0.23 23.07
C ILE A 122 6.05 0.94 21.77
N GLN A 123 6.58 0.52 20.62
CA GLN A 123 6.19 1.09 19.32
C GLN A 123 4.75 0.74 18.94
N GLN A 124 4.30 -0.49 19.20
CA GLN A 124 2.91 -0.91 18.98
C GLN A 124 1.93 -0.11 19.85
N GLU A 125 2.25 0.10 21.13
CA GLU A 125 1.44 0.93 22.03
C GLU A 125 1.36 2.38 21.53
N LYS A 126 2.47 2.93 21.01
CA LYS A 126 2.46 4.28 20.40
C LYS A 126 1.59 4.35 19.15
N ILE A 127 1.66 3.34 18.27
CA ILE A 127 0.83 3.29 17.05
C ILE A 127 -0.65 3.19 17.45
N ALA A 128 -1.00 2.28 18.36
CA ALA A 128 -2.36 2.13 18.86
C ALA A 128 -2.89 3.41 19.54
N ALA A 129 -2.04 4.11 20.30
CA ALA A 129 -2.39 5.39 20.90
C ALA A 129 -2.60 6.52 19.87
N LEU A 130 -1.84 6.51 18.77
CA LEU A 130 -2.02 7.46 17.66
C LEU A 130 -3.31 7.14 16.88
N GLU A 131 -3.57 5.87 16.59
CA GLU A 131 -4.81 5.42 15.94
C GLU A 131 -6.05 5.72 16.79
N ALA A 132 -5.97 5.55 18.11
CA ALA A 132 -7.04 5.92 19.03
C ALA A 132 -7.25 7.45 19.15
N LYS A 133 -6.22 8.24 18.84
CA LYS A 133 -6.24 9.71 18.90
C LYS A 133 -6.55 10.36 17.55
N GLU A 134 -6.41 9.64 16.45
CA GLU A 134 -7.02 10.05 15.19
C GLU A 134 -8.53 10.11 15.41
N SER A 135 -9.05 11.34 15.51
CA SER A 135 -10.48 11.59 15.40
C SER A 135 -10.93 10.93 14.11
N SER A 136 -11.64 9.81 14.22
CA SER A 136 -12.17 9.08 13.06
C SER A 136 -12.97 10.08 12.25
N ILE A 137 -12.39 10.58 11.16
CA ILE A 137 -13.08 11.47 10.25
C ILE A 137 -14.19 10.62 9.66
N ASP A 138 -15.41 10.92 10.05
CA ASP A 138 -16.59 10.19 9.62
C ASP A 138 -16.71 10.31 8.10
N ALA A 139 -16.39 9.23 7.39
CA ALA A 139 -16.40 9.18 5.93
C ALA A 139 -17.77 9.56 5.36
N THR A 140 -18.86 9.34 6.11
CA THR A 140 -20.21 9.72 5.67
C THR A 140 -20.41 11.23 5.64
N LYS A 141 -19.85 11.97 6.60
CA LYS A 141 -19.89 13.45 6.58
C LYS A 141 -19.07 14.03 5.43
N LEU A 142 -17.98 13.36 5.06
CA LEU A 142 -17.20 13.76 3.89
C LEU A 142 -17.92 13.43 2.58
N ASP A 143 -18.70 12.35 2.52
CA ASP A 143 -19.53 12.00 1.36
C ASP A 143 -20.43 13.19 0.97
N ASP A 144 -21.10 13.78 1.95
CA ASP A 144 -21.98 14.94 1.75
C ASP A 144 -21.20 16.18 1.27
N MET A 145 -20.04 16.48 1.86
CA MET A 145 -19.22 17.66 1.47
C MET A 145 -18.56 17.51 0.09
N LEU A 146 -18.33 16.28 -0.36
CA LEU A 146 -17.69 15.98 -1.64
C LEU A 146 -18.70 15.60 -2.72
N SER A 147 -19.98 15.66 -2.41
CA SER A 147 -21.07 15.43 -3.34
C SER A 147 -21.37 16.66 -4.18
N CYS A 148 -21.76 16.43 -5.43
CA CYS A 148 -22.16 17.49 -6.35
C CYS A 148 -23.54 18.03 -5.97
N ASP A 149 -23.70 19.34 -5.81
CA ASP A 149 -24.99 19.97 -5.49
C ASP A 149 -26.09 19.72 -6.56
N ILE A 150 -25.71 19.31 -7.77
CA ILE A 150 -26.65 19.05 -8.88
C ILE A 150 -27.15 17.61 -8.89
N CYS A 151 -26.26 16.64 -8.70
CA CYS A 151 -26.61 15.21 -8.81
C CYS A 151 -26.54 14.45 -7.49
N ALA A 152 -26.12 15.08 -6.40
CA ALA A 152 -25.94 14.50 -5.07
C ALA A 152 -25.06 13.23 -5.03
N HIS A 153 -24.12 13.12 -5.98
CA HIS A 153 -23.14 12.02 -6.02
C HIS A 153 -21.73 12.57 -5.84
N LEU A 154 -20.83 11.71 -5.35
CA LEU A 154 -19.38 11.98 -5.25
C LEU A 154 -18.79 12.50 -6.57
N MET A 155 -18.03 13.59 -6.48
CA MET A 155 -17.45 14.26 -7.63
C MET A 155 -16.14 13.63 -8.12
N TYR A 156 -16.18 12.47 -8.79
CA TYR A 156 -14.97 11.83 -9.34
C TYR A 156 -14.27 12.63 -10.46
N SER A 157 -15.00 13.56 -11.09
CA SER A 157 -14.44 14.50 -12.08
C SER A 157 -14.87 15.93 -11.71
N PRO A 158 -14.30 16.50 -10.64
CA PRO A 158 -14.70 17.80 -10.11
C PRO A 158 -14.07 18.94 -10.91
N TYR A 159 -14.88 19.93 -11.28
CA TYR A 159 -14.45 21.16 -11.94
C TYR A 159 -14.87 22.38 -11.14
N LEU A 160 -13.94 23.30 -10.95
CA LEU A 160 -14.07 24.55 -10.24
C LEU A 160 -14.40 25.68 -11.22
N LEU A 161 -15.35 26.53 -10.84
CA LEU A 161 -15.66 27.77 -11.54
C LEU A 161 -14.78 28.91 -11.00
N SER A 162 -13.83 29.40 -11.79
CA SER A 162 -12.84 30.39 -11.37
C SER A 162 -13.43 31.68 -10.79
N ASP A 163 -14.59 32.12 -11.30
CA ASP A 163 -15.23 33.39 -10.88
C ASP A 163 -15.90 33.32 -9.49
N CYS A 164 -16.26 32.12 -9.01
CA CYS A 164 -17.01 31.96 -7.76
C CYS A 164 -16.53 30.85 -6.82
N GLY A 165 -15.64 29.97 -7.26
CA GLY A 165 -15.12 28.85 -6.45
C GLY A 165 -16.08 27.68 -6.24
N HIS A 166 -17.28 27.67 -6.84
CA HIS A 166 -18.16 26.50 -6.76
C HIS A 166 -17.62 25.34 -7.59
N CYS A 167 -17.84 24.11 -7.11
CA CYS A 167 -17.33 22.90 -7.72
C CYS A 167 -18.46 21.93 -8.07
N TYR A 168 -18.38 21.32 -9.25
CA TYR A 168 -19.38 20.37 -9.74
C TYR A 168 -18.74 19.24 -10.54
N CYS A 169 -19.45 18.13 -10.71
CA CYS A 169 -19.07 17.09 -11.67
C CYS A 169 -19.02 17.64 -13.11
N GLU A 170 -18.07 17.15 -13.90
CA GLU A 170 -17.94 17.46 -15.33
C GLU A 170 -19.27 17.34 -16.09
N GLY A 171 -19.99 16.23 -15.88
CA GLY A 171 -21.24 15.96 -16.58
C GLY A 171 -22.35 16.94 -16.23
N CYS A 172 -22.50 17.28 -14.95
CA CYS A 172 -23.51 18.23 -14.50
C CYS A 172 -23.23 19.64 -15.02
N LEU A 173 -21.97 20.06 -14.97
CA LEU A 173 -21.58 21.39 -15.45
C LEU A 173 -21.71 21.51 -16.97
N LYS A 174 -21.34 20.46 -17.72
CA LYS A 174 -21.59 20.38 -19.17
C LYS A 174 -23.08 20.45 -19.50
N GLY A 175 -23.91 19.71 -18.77
CA GLY A 175 -25.36 19.73 -18.96
C GLY A 175 -25.92 21.14 -18.81
N TRP A 176 -25.50 21.83 -17.74
CA TRP A 176 -25.90 23.21 -17.47
C TRP A 176 -25.51 24.19 -18.58
N PHE A 177 -24.26 24.14 -19.06
CA PHE A 177 -23.80 25.00 -20.15
C PHE A 177 -24.44 24.65 -21.49
N ASN A 178 -24.63 23.36 -21.81
CA ASN A 178 -25.35 22.95 -23.01
C ASN A 178 -26.79 23.44 -23.03
N GLU A 179 -27.49 23.40 -21.89
CA GLU A 179 -28.86 23.92 -21.80
C GLU A 179 -28.89 25.44 -22.03
N THR A 180 -27.94 26.16 -21.45
CA THR A 180 -27.77 27.61 -21.64
C THR A 180 -27.52 27.94 -23.12
N LEU A 181 -26.58 27.24 -23.75
CA LEU A 181 -26.27 27.39 -25.17
C LEU A 181 -27.48 27.06 -26.05
N THR A 182 -28.22 26.00 -25.74
CA THR A 182 -29.41 25.60 -26.49
C THR A 182 -30.50 26.67 -26.42
N LYS A 183 -30.74 27.24 -25.23
CA LYS A 183 -31.69 28.36 -25.06
C LYS A 183 -31.24 29.58 -25.86
N HIS A 184 -29.95 29.89 -25.83
CA HIS A 184 -29.36 30.99 -26.58
C HIS A 184 -29.56 30.84 -28.09
N ILE A 185 -29.22 29.69 -28.66
CA ILE A 185 -29.38 29.40 -30.10
C ILE A 185 -30.85 29.56 -30.55
N ARG A 186 -31.81 29.14 -29.70
CA ARG A 186 -33.24 29.30 -30.01
C ARG A 186 -33.68 30.77 -30.01
N ALA A 187 -33.13 31.58 -29.11
CA ALA A 187 -33.44 33.01 -29.02
C ALA A 187 -32.71 33.84 -30.08
N HIS A 188 -31.57 33.35 -30.59
CA HIS A 188 -30.70 34.05 -31.54
C HIS A 188 -30.39 33.16 -32.76
N PRO A 189 -31.30 33.02 -33.74
CA PRO A 189 -31.09 32.17 -34.92
C PRO A 189 -29.86 32.55 -35.76
N GLU A 190 -29.42 33.80 -35.70
CA GLU A 190 -28.21 34.32 -36.35
C GLU A 190 -26.91 33.98 -35.62
N TYR A 191 -26.99 33.40 -34.42
CA TYR A 191 -25.82 33.03 -33.65
C TYR A 191 -25.00 31.94 -34.37
N ASN A 192 -23.71 32.19 -34.55
CA ASN A 192 -22.78 31.28 -35.19
C ASN A 192 -21.66 30.88 -34.23
N MET A 193 -21.66 29.62 -33.79
CA MET A 193 -20.63 29.06 -32.90
C MET A 193 -19.20 29.13 -33.47
N ASN A 194 -19.05 29.20 -34.80
CA ASN A 194 -17.74 29.28 -35.46
C ASN A 194 -17.22 30.71 -35.56
N ARG A 195 -17.99 31.72 -35.12
CA ARG A 195 -17.55 33.11 -35.13
C ARG A 195 -16.51 33.30 -34.02
N LYS A 196 -15.31 33.73 -34.41
CA LYS A 196 -14.24 34.05 -33.43
C LYS A 196 -14.77 35.12 -32.46
N PRO A 197 -14.61 34.91 -31.14
CA PRO A 197 -15.07 35.88 -30.15
C PRO A 197 -14.24 37.16 -30.32
N VAL A 198 -14.81 38.28 -29.90
CA VAL A 198 -14.00 39.48 -29.71
C VAL A 198 -13.26 39.32 -28.37
N PRO A 199 -11.92 39.50 -28.33
CA PRO A 199 -11.14 39.37 -27.10
C PRO A 199 -11.70 40.19 -25.93
N ARG A 200 -11.60 39.69 -24.70
CA ARG A 200 -12.14 40.38 -23.51
C ARG A 200 -11.41 41.70 -23.21
N ASP A 201 -10.14 41.77 -23.56
CA ASP A 201 -9.27 42.93 -23.44
C ASP A 201 -9.48 43.98 -24.56
N PHE A 202 -10.41 43.73 -25.49
CA PHE A 202 -10.70 44.66 -26.58
C PHE A 202 -11.03 46.09 -26.11
N PRO A 203 -11.80 46.34 -25.03
CA PRO A 203 -12.00 47.70 -24.52
C PRO A 203 -10.69 48.37 -24.08
N GLN A 204 -9.77 47.63 -23.46
CA GLN A 204 -8.45 48.12 -23.04
C GLN A 204 -7.56 48.41 -24.27
N ILE A 205 -7.61 47.53 -25.26
CA ILE A 205 -6.92 47.73 -26.56
C ILE A 205 -7.48 48.99 -27.24
N LEU A 206 -8.81 49.12 -27.34
CA LEU A 206 -9.48 50.29 -27.91
C LEU A 206 -9.12 51.58 -27.20
N ASN A 207 -8.98 51.56 -25.88
CA ASN A 207 -8.55 52.72 -25.11
C ASN A 207 -7.10 53.09 -25.41
N THR A 208 -6.21 52.09 -25.51
CA THR A 208 -4.78 52.28 -25.83
C THR A 208 -4.59 52.86 -27.23
N ILE A 209 -5.27 52.28 -28.24
CA ILE A 209 -5.18 52.78 -29.63
C ILE A 209 -6.05 54.02 -29.86
N GLY A 210 -6.92 54.36 -28.91
CA GLY A 210 -7.90 55.43 -29.04
C GLY A 210 -7.30 56.82 -29.21
N LEU A 211 -6.00 57.00 -28.92
CA LEU A 211 -5.25 58.23 -29.23
C LEU A 211 -4.95 58.38 -30.73
N TYR A 212 -4.92 57.27 -31.46
CA TYR A 212 -4.59 57.20 -32.90
C TYR A 212 -5.83 56.99 -33.77
N VAL A 213 -7.00 56.76 -33.17
CA VAL A 213 -8.25 56.47 -33.86
C VAL A 213 -9.24 57.60 -33.61
N SER A 214 -9.92 58.07 -34.65
CA SER A 214 -10.90 59.15 -34.52
C SER A 214 -12.08 58.75 -33.62
N HIS A 215 -12.67 59.72 -32.94
CA HIS A 215 -13.78 59.48 -32.01
C HIS A 215 -14.97 58.70 -32.63
N PRO A 216 -15.42 59.01 -33.88
CA PRO A 216 -16.50 58.25 -34.50
C PRO A 216 -16.15 56.77 -34.71
N ILE A 217 -14.92 56.47 -35.13
CA ILE A 217 -14.46 55.09 -35.34
C ILE A 217 -14.42 54.34 -34.00
N ARG A 218 -13.93 54.99 -32.93
CA ARG A 218 -13.91 54.41 -31.60
C ARG A 218 -15.32 54.06 -31.11
N MET A 219 -16.30 54.93 -31.32
CA MET A 219 -17.71 54.66 -30.97
C MET A 219 -18.29 53.51 -31.77
N GLN A 220 -17.98 53.43 -33.07
CA GLN A 220 -18.41 52.31 -33.91
C GLN A 220 -17.83 50.98 -33.43
N LEU A 221 -16.52 50.93 -33.15
CA LEU A 221 -15.87 49.71 -32.65
C LEU A 221 -16.40 49.28 -31.27
N GLN A 222 -16.67 50.24 -30.38
CA GLN A 222 -17.29 49.96 -29.09
C GLN A 222 -18.71 49.39 -29.25
N ALA A 223 -19.51 49.95 -30.15
CA ALA A 223 -20.85 49.45 -30.43
C ALA A 223 -20.82 48.03 -31.01
N MET A 224 -19.89 47.75 -31.94
CA MET A 224 -19.68 46.42 -32.50
C MET A 224 -19.25 45.40 -31.44
N TYR A 225 -18.37 45.79 -30.51
CA TYR A 225 -17.99 44.96 -29.37
C TYR A 225 -19.18 44.64 -28.46
N ASN A 226 -19.94 45.66 -28.06
CA ASN A 226 -21.10 45.49 -27.19
C ASN A 226 -22.15 44.56 -27.82
N ASN A 227 -22.42 44.73 -29.12
CA ASN A 227 -23.34 43.85 -29.86
C ASN A 227 -22.79 42.42 -29.92
N SER A 228 -21.50 42.25 -30.21
CA SER A 228 -20.86 40.93 -30.25
C SER A 228 -20.92 40.23 -28.89
N ARG A 229 -20.82 40.97 -27.77
CA ARG A 229 -21.01 40.43 -26.42
C ARG A 229 -22.45 40.01 -26.15
N GLN A 230 -23.43 40.81 -26.55
CA GLN A 230 -24.86 40.48 -26.39
C GLN A 230 -25.25 39.23 -27.18
N GLN A 231 -24.52 38.93 -28.26
CA GLN A 231 -24.73 37.71 -29.04
C GLN A 231 -24.09 36.47 -28.44
N GLN A 232 -23.37 36.53 -27.31
CA GLN A 232 -22.78 35.35 -26.67
C GLN A 232 -23.71 34.79 -25.58
N PRO A 233 -23.75 33.45 -25.39
CA PRO A 233 -24.46 32.85 -24.27
C PRO A 233 -23.87 33.31 -22.94
N GLU A 234 -24.74 33.73 -22.01
CA GLU A 234 -24.34 34.08 -20.65
C GLU A 234 -24.35 32.84 -19.76
N TYR A 235 -23.19 32.20 -19.64
CA TYR A 235 -23.02 31.06 -18.73
C TYR A 235 -22.99 31.53 -17.28
N THR A 236 -23.74 30.87 -16.41
CA THR A 236 -23.83 31.21 -14.98
C THR A 236 -23.52 30.01 -14.10
N CYS A 237 -23.10 30.25 -12.86
CA CYS A 237 -22.93 29.21 -11.86
C CYS A 237 -24.30 28.62 -11.45
N PRO A 238 -24.47 27.28 -11.42
CA PRO A 238 -25.72 26.63 -10.99
C PRO A 238 -26.17 27.04 -9.58
N GLY A 239 -25.25 27.14 -8.62
CA GLY A 239 -25.53 27.48 -7.23
C GLY A 239 -25.74 28.99 -7.00
N CYS A 240 -24.72 29.81 -7.30
CA CYS A 240 -24.76 31.25 -6.96
C CYS A 240 -25.17 32.19 -8.10
N ARG A 241 -25.45 31.65 -9.30
CA ARG A 241 -25.85 32.42 -10.50
C ARG A 241 -24.85 33.46 -11.02
N LYS A 242 -23.66 33.60 -10.41
CA LYS A 242 -22.59 34.47 -10.92
C LYS A 242 -22.22 34.08 -12.36
N GLU A 243 -22.01 35.08 -13.22
CA GLU A 243 -21.49 34.90 -14.57
C GLU A 243 -20.16 34.11 -14.52
N VAL A 244 -20.06 33.08 -15.35
CA VAL A 244 -18.85 32.29 -15.54
C VAL A 244 -18.16 32.83 -16.78
N THR A 245 -16.99 33.42 -16.58
CA THR A 245 -16.27 34.09 -17.64
C THR A 245 -15.13 33.26 -18.21
N GLY A 246 -14.57 32.38 -17.38
CA GLY A 246 -13.44 31.52 -17.71
C GLY A 246 -13.81 30.04 -17.81
N LYS A 247 -12.94 29.27 -18.47
CA LYS A 247 -13.04 27.81 -18.54
C LYS A 247 -12.98 27.20 -17.13
N PRO A 248 -13.90 26.29 -16.78
CA PRO A 248 -13.79 25.52 -15.54
C PRO A 248 -12.49 24.73 -15.48
N VAL A 249 -11.87 24.68 -14.30
CA VAL A 249 -10.58 24.02 -14.07
C VAL A 249 -10.78 22.79 -13.21
N VAL A 250 -10.07 21.69 -13.50
CA VAL A 250 -10.14 20.49 -12.66
C VAL A 250 -9.68 20.80 -11.24
N ASN A 251 -10.47 20.40 -10.24
CA ASN A 251 -10.07 20.51 -8.83
C ASN A 251 -9.39 19.22 -8.36
N PHE A 252 -8.06 19.14 -8.53
CA PHE A 252 -7.30 17.93 -8.19
C PHE A 252 -7.37 17.57 -6.70
N ALA A 253 -7.41 18.55 -5.80
CA ALA A 253 -7.54 18.29 -4.37
C ALA A 253 -8.86 17.59 -4.04
N VAL A 254 -9.98 18.08 -4.57
CA VAL A 254 -11.29 17.42 -4.40
C VAL A 254 -11.31 16.04 -5.05
N LYS A 255 -10.66 15.88 -6.20
CA LYS A 255 -10.56 14.59 -6.89
C LYS A 255 -9.85 13.54 -6.03
N ASP A 256 -8.74 13.92 -5.40
CA ASP A 256 -7.96 13.02 -4.54
C ASP A 256 -8.75 12.66 -3.28
N MET A 257 -9.42 13.64 -2.64
CA MET A 257 -10.29 13.40 -1.49
C MET A 257 -11.45 12.47 -1.83
N VAL A 258 -12.14 12.69 -2.96
CA VAL A 258 -13.22 11.82 -3.45
C VAL A 258 -12.71 10.41 -3.69
N SER A 259 -11.49 10.25 -4.24
CA SER A 259 -10.90 8.92 -4.45
C SER A 259 -10.67 8.18 -3.14
N ILE A 260 -10.18 8.86 -2.10
CA ILE A 260 -9.95 8.25 -0.78
C ILE A 260 -11.28 7.87 -0.14
N VAL A 261 -12.23 8.81 -0.06
CA VAL A 261 -13.55 8.59 0.55
C VAL A 261 -14.33 7.52 -0.20
N GLY A 262 -14.32 7.55 -1.53
CA GLY A 262 -14.94 6.53 -2.36
C GLY A 262 -14.39 5.14 -2.07
N ASN A 263 -13.07 4.99 -1.91
CA ASN A 263 -12.47 3.70 -1.55
C ASN A 263 -12.92 3.21 -0.17
N VAL A 264 -12.94 4.09 0.84
CA VAL A 264 -13.40 3.76 2.20
C VAL A 264 -14.87 3.35 2.21
N LEU A 265 -15.71 4.00 1.40
CA LEU A 265 -17.13 3.71 1.28
C LEU A 265 -17.44 2.52 0.34
N GLY A 266 -16.44 1.86 -0.25
CA GLY A 266 -16.64 0.76 -1.20
C GLY A 266 -17.21 1.20 -2.55
N ARG A 267 -17.08 2.48 -2.91
CA ARG A 267 -17.48 3.11 -4.17
C ARG A 267 -16.23 3.64 -4.91
N PRO A 268 -15.35 2.79 -5.46
CA PRO A 268 -14.17 3.26 -6.18
C PRO A 268 -14.53 3.92 -7.52
N ASP A 269 -13.68 4.84 -8.00
CA ASP A 269 -13.81 5.43 -9.34
C ASP A 269 -13.48 4.38 -10.42
N THR A 270 -14.51 3.86 -11.09
CA THR A 270 -14.35 2.89 -12.19
C THR A 270 -13.92 3.55 -13.51
N ARG A 271 -13.89 4.89 -13.60
CA ARG A 271 -13.65 5.62 -14.85
C ARG A 271 -12.17 5.87 -15.15
N ARG A 272 -11.29 5.64 -14.16
CA ARG A 272 -9.86 6.02 -14.19
C ARG A 272 -9.04 5.29 -15.26
N GLU A 273 -9.47 4.12 -15.74
CA GLU A 273 -8.67 3.30 -16.67
C GLU A 273 -8.69 3.78 -18.13
N SER A 274 -9.60 4.68 -18.52
CA SER A 274 -9.79 5.06 -19.93
C SER A 274 -9.03 6.33 -20.37
N SER A 275 -8.40 7.06 -19.44
CA SER A 275 -7.92 8.43 -19.70
C SER A 275 -6.51 8.54 -20.30
N ASN A 276 -5.71 7.46 -20.28
CA ASN A 276 -4.29 7.53 -20.69
C ASN A 276 -4.03 7.46 -22.21
N ILE A 277 -5.06 7.35 -23.06
CA ILE A 277 -4.87 7.05 -24.50
C ILE A 277 -5.12 8.25 -25.43
N ARG A 278 -5.57 9.42 -24.94
CA ARG A 278 -5.94 10.53 -25.84
C ARG A 278 -4.96 11.69 -25.81
N GLY A 279 -4.03 11.67 -26.75
CA GLY A 279 -3.22 12.84 -27.11
C GLY A 279 -4.10 14.03 -27.53
N GLN A 280 -3.72 15.23 -27.07
CA GLN A 280 -4.17 16.56 -27.52
C GLN A 280 -5.65 16.70 -27.93
N GLN A 281 -6.58 16.07 -27.21
CA GLN A 281 -8.00 16.37 -27.42
C GLN A 281 -8.35 17.66 -26.70
N ALA A 282 -9.12 18.52 -27.40
CA ALA A 282 -9.73 19.70 -26.81
C ALA A 282 -10.40 19.34 -25.48
N GLY A 283 -10.17 20.18 -24.48
CA GLY A 283 -10.71 20.02 -23.14
C GLY A 283 -12.24 19.99 -23.15
N PRO A 284 -12.86 19.40 -22.12
CA PRO A 284 -14.31 19.20 -22.06
C PRO A 284 -15.15 20.48 -22.17
N PHE A 285 -14.56 21.64 -21.91
CA PHE A 285 -15.23 22.94 -21.91
C PHE A 285 -14.74 23.90 -23.00
N ASP A 286 -13.88 23.44 -23.91
CA ASP A 286 -13.29 24.30 -24.95
C ASP A 286 -14.33 24.88 -25.92
N GLY A 287 -15.45 24.19 -26.11
CA GLY A 287 -16.55 24.66 -26.97
C GLY A 287 -17.44 25.76 -26.36
N PHE A 288 -17.34 26.05 -25.07
CA PHE A 288 -18.19 27.04 -24.40
C PHE A 288 -17.48 28.39 -24.22
N PHE A 289 -16.18 28.37 -23.99
CA PHE A 289 -15.39 29.56 -23.72
C PHE A 289 -14.30 29.66 -24.78
N LEU A 290 -14.52 30.54 -25.75
CA LEU A 290 -13.52 30.88 -26.72
C LEU A 290 -12.52 31.85 -26.03
N GLN A 291 -11.23 31.45 -25.98
CA GLN A 291 -10.13 32.25 -25.43
C GLN A 291 -9.72 33.36 -26.39
#